data_AF-A0A7V9DB19-F1
#
_entry.id   AF-A0A7V9DB19-F1
#
_cell.length_a   1.000
_cell.length_b   1.000
_cell.length_c   1.000
_cell.angle_alpha   90.00
_cell.angle_beta   90.00
_cell.angle_gamma   90.00
#
_symmetry.space_group_name_H-M   'P 1'
#
loop_
_entity.id
_entity.type
_entity.pdbx_description
1 polymer ?
#
loop_
_entity_poly.entity_id
_entity_poly.type
_entity_poly.pdbx_seq_one_letter_code
_entity_poly.pdbx_strand_id
1 'polypeptide(L)' 'GGTQRLPRLIGQARALEMFFTAAPINAATALGFGLVDEISADPLEYALCALK' A
#
# COMPACT_ATOMS: atom_id res chain seq x y z
N GLY A 1 -6.82 2.19 12.86
CA GLY A 1 -6.78 1.16 11.79
C GLY A 1 -5.37 0.91 11.27
N GLY A 2 -4.69 1.93 10.72
CA GLY A 2 -3.36 1.78 10.09
C GLY A 2 -2.31 1.09 10.95
N THR A 3 -2.12 1.51 12.20
CA THR A 3 -1.18 0.88 13.15
C THR A 3 -1.45 -0.59 13.41
N GLN A 4 -2.70 -1.04 13.25
CA GLN A 4 -3.10 -2.44 13.43
C GLN A 4 -3.02 -3.22 12.11
N ARG A 5 -3.55 -2.68 11.01
CA ARG A 5 -3.65 -3.40 9.74
C ARG A 5 -2.32 -3.43 8.97
N LEU A 6 -1.56 -2.34 9.00
CA LEU A 6 -0.33 -2.23 8.21
C LEU A 6 0.70 -3.32 8.56
N PRO A 7 1.01 -3.61 9.85
CA PRO A 7 1.95 -4.69 10.18
C PRO A 7 1.47 -6.08 9.74
N ARG A 8 0.15 -6.29 9.62
CA ARG A 8 -0.45 -7.54 9.14
C ARG A 8 -0.40 -7.66 7.63
N LEU A 9 -0.42 -6.53 6.92
CA LEU A 9 -0.40 -6.47 5.46
C LEU A 9 1.02 -6.59 4.91
N ILE A 10 1.95 -5.76 5.40
CA ILE A 10 3.30 -5.62 4.81
C ILE A 10 4.42 -6.22 5.68
N GLY A 11 4.07 -6.75 6.85
CA GLY A 11 4.99 -7.28 7.86
C GLY A 11 5.43 -6.24 8.92
N GLN A 12 5.82 -6.71 10.10
CA GLN A 12 6.18 -5.86 11.24
C GLN A 12 7.38 -4.94 10.96
N ALA A 13 8.48 -5.47 10.42
CA ALA A 13 9.71 -4.71 10.24
C ALA A 13 9.49 -3.48 9.33
N ARG A 14 8.87 -3.68 8.16
CA ARG A 14 8.54 -2.60 7.22
C ARG A 14 7.54 -1.60 7.80
N ALA A 15 6.52 -2.07 8.52
CA ALA A 15 5.57 -1.16 9.16
C ALA A 15 6.25 -0.26 10.21
N LEU A 16 7.16 -0.80 11.02
CA LEU A 16 7.93 -0.03 12.00
C LEU A 16 8.86 1.00 11.32
N GLU A 17 9.52 0.63 10.23
CA GLU A 17 10.31 1.56 9.42
C GLU A 17 9.46 2.74 8.94
N MET A 18 8.28 2.47 8.37
CA MET A 18 7.35 3.53 7.92
C MET A 18 6.88 4.41 9.08
N PHE A 19 6.62 3.84 10.27
CA PHE A 19 6.17 4.61 11.43
C PHE A 19 7.26 5.52 11.99
N PHE A 20 8.52 5.07 12.01
CA PHE A 20 9.60 5.84 12.61
C PHE A 20 10.26 6.83 11.65
N THR A 21 10.31 6.51 10.36
CA THR A 21 10.93 7.38 9.36
C THR A 21 9.94 8.36 8.74
N ALA A 22 8.66 8.01 8.68
CA ALA A 22 7.64 8.72 7.91
C ALA A 22 8.07 9.01 6.46
N ALA A 23 8.98 8.18 5.91
CA ALA A 23 9.51 8.39 4.58
C ALA A 23 8.42 8.12 3.52
N PRO A 24 8.27 9.00 2.50
CA PRO A 24 7.34 8.74 1.42
C PRO A 24 7.83 7.57 0.58
N ILE A 25 6.90 6.74 0.11
CA ILE A 25 7.16 5.65 -0.83
C ILE A 25 6.43 5.93 -2.14
N ASN A 26 6.98 5.45 -3.24
CA ASN A 26 6.34 5.52 -4.56
C ASN A 26 5.42 4.31 -4.81
N ALA A 27 4.66 4.36 -5.91
CA ALA A 27 3.71 3.31 -6.27
C ALA A 27 4.37 1.93 -6.48
N ALA A 28 5.56 1.89 -7.09
CA ALA A 28 6.29 0.65 -7.31
C ALA A 28 6.71 -0.02 -5.99
N THR A 29 7.19 0.76 -5.02
CA THR A 29 7.49 0.27 -3.67
C THR A 29 6.24 -0.22 -2.96
N ALA A 30 5.13 0.52 -3.04
CA ALA A 30 3.86 0.11 -2.44
C ALA A 30 3.36 -1.22 -3.00
N LEU A 31 3.46 -1.42 -4.32
CA LEU A 31 3.11 -2.68 -4.99
C LEU A 31 4.03 -3.82 -4.51
N GLY A 32 5.34 -3.60 -4.49
CA GLY A 32 6.31 -4.58 -3.99
C GLY A 32 6.12 -4.96 -2.52
N PHE A 33 5.56 -4.07 -1.71
CA PHE A 33 5.19 -4.35 -0.31
C PHE A 33 3.87 -5.11 -0.17
N GLY A 34 3.06 -5.20 -1.23
CA GLY A 34 1.68 -5.70 -1.17
C GLY A 34 0.73 -4.72 -0.47
N LEU A 35 1.06 -3.41 -0.49
CA LEU A 35 0.20 -2.36 0.06
C LEU A 35 -0.92 -1.96 -0.92
N VAL A 36 -0.69 -2.17 -2.22
CA VAL A 36 -1.65 -1.98 -3.31
C VAL A 36 -1.60 -3.20 -4.23
N ASP A 37 -2.71 -3.47 -4.92
CA ASP A 37 -2.84 -4.64 -5.79
C ASP A 37 -2.36 -4.38 -7.22
N GLU A 38 -2.59 -3.17 -7.75
CA GLU A 38 -2.21 -2.78 -9.12
C GLU A 38 -1.89 -1.28 -9.22
N ILE A 39 -1.12 -0.89 -10.25
CA ILE A 39 -0.79 0.50 -10.59
C ILE A 39 -1.49 0.86 -11.90
N SER A 40 -2.30 1.93 -11.88
CA SER A 40 -3.03 2.42 -13.05
C SER A 40 -2.82 3.92 -13.26
N ALA A 41 -2.91 4.37 -14.51
CA ALA A 41 -2.96 5.79 -14.85
C ALA A 41 -4.28 6.45 -14.44
N ASP A 42 -5.38 5.68 -14.43
CA ASP A 42 -6.68 6.06 -13.85
C ASP A 42 -7.12 5.00 -12.82
N PRO A 43 -6.78 5.19 -11.53
CA PRO A 43 -7.15 4.24 -10.49
C PRO A 43 -8.65 4.19 -10.19
N LEU A 44 -9.39 5.28 -10.43
CA LEU A 44 -10.82 5.35 -10.12
C LEU A 44 -11.61 4.54 -11.13
N GLU A 45 -11.35 4.74 -12.42
CA GLU A 45 -11.98 3.96 -13.48
C GLU A 45 -11.66 2.47 -13.33
N TYR A 46 -10.38 2.14 -13.07
CA TYR A 46 -9.95 0.76 -12.83
C TYR A 46 -10.74 0.11 -11.69
N ALA A 47 -10.83 0.77 -10.53
CA ALA A 47 -11.54 0.24 -9.37
C ALA A 47 -13.05 0.05 -9.66
N LEU A 48 -13.68 0.95 -10.41
CA LEU A 48 -15.10 0.84 -10.78
C LEU A 48 -15.36 -0.30 -11.77
N CYS A 49 -14.42 -0.60 -12.66
CA CYS A 49 -14.50 -1.75 -13.55
C CYS A 49 -14.30 -3.08 -12.80
N ALA A 50 -13.35 -3.15 -11.86
CA ALA A 50 -13.07 -4.36 -11.09
C ALA A 50 -14.20 -4.77 -10.12
N LEU A 51 -15.08 -3.84 -9.75
CA LEU A 51 -16.22 -4.07 -8.85
C LEU A 51 -17.49 -4.53 -9.57
N LYS A 52 -17.51 -4.52 -10.91
CA LYS A 52 -18.63 -4.98 -11.74
C LYS A 52 -18.46 -6.45 -12.10
#